data_AF-A0A383BHK9-F1
#
_entry.id   AF-A0A383BHK9-F1
#
_cell.length_a   1.000
_cell.length_b   1.000
_cell.length_c   1.000
_cell.angle_alpha   90.00
_cell.angle_beta   90.00
_cell.angle_gamma   90.00
#
_symmetry.space_group_name_H-M   'P 1'
#
loop_
_entity.id
_entity.type
_entity.pdbx_description
1 polymer ?
#
loop_
_entity_poly.entity_id
_entity_poly.type
_entity_poly.pdbx_seq_one_letter_code
_entity_poly.pdbx_strand_id
1 'polypeptide(L)'
;SYDDTQSWVRYKSIEEWNELFLHKALSNIWNTIKPGGYLLVNISDVNASSKGKKTKGWLSICDPMNDFLDTFKDSEYKGCVGYEMAKRPNCIGVGTAKVTEETNRKPEYILPDKEGLFGEPIWIWKKI
;
A
#
# COMPACT_ATOMS: atom_id res chain seq x y z
N SER A 1 7.89 11.37 10.40
CA SER A 1 8.30 12.11 9.18
C SER A 1 7.06 12.84 8.67
N TYR A 2 7.06 14.18 8.66
CA TYR A 2 5.93 15.04 8.27
C TYR A 2 6.33 15.96 7.11
N ASP A 3 7.05 15.42 6.13
CA ASP A 3 7.45 16.20 4.95
C ASP A 3 6.21 16.49 4.09
N ASP A 4 5.98 17.76 3.78
CA ASP A 4 4.82 18.26 3.04
C ASP A 4 4.75 17.73 1.60
N THR A 5 5.85 17.16 1.09
CA THR A 5 5.91 16.56 -0.25
C THR A 5 5.35 15.13 -0.31
N GLN A 6 5.15 14.48 0.84
CA GLN A 6 4.61 13.13 0.91
C GLN A 6 3.20 13.06 0.30
N SER A 7 2.92 12.04 -0.51
CA SER A 7 1.66 11.96 -1.26
C SER A 7 0.42 11.93 -0.36
N TRP A 8 0.45 11.17 0.75
CA TRP A 8 -0.63 11.13 1.74
C TRP A 8 -0.77 12.43 2.54
N VAL A 9 0.26 13.30 2.53
CA VAL A 9 0.16 14.64 3.09
C VAL A 9 -0.54 15.59 2.11
N ARG A 10 -0.25 15.46 0.81
CA ARG A 10 -0.82 16.31 -0.25
C ARG A 10 -2.26 15.94 -0.64
N TYR A 11 -2.55 14.65 -0.69
CA TYR A 11 -3.86 14.10 -1.09
C TYR A 11 -4.49 13.45 0.14
N LYS A 12 -5.48 14.13 0.72
CA LYS A 12 -5.99 13.81 2.06
C LYS A 12 -7.15 12.83 2.04
N SER A 13 -7.87 12.71 0.93
CA SER A 13 -8.83 11.63 0.73
C SER A 13 -8.18 10.47 -0.01
N ILE A 14 -8.69 9.25 0.22
CA ILE A 14 -8.20 8.06 -0.47
C ILE A 14 -8.46 8.13 -1.98
N GLU A 15 -9.59 8.72 -2.38
CA GLU A 15 -9.96 8.92 -3.78
C GLU A 15 -8.97 9.87 -4.47
N GLU A 16 -8.68 11.03 -3.85
CA GLU A 16 -7.65 11.96 -4.33
C GLU A 16 -6.27 11.27 -4.41
N TRP A 17 -5.93 10.45 -3.42
CA TRP A 17 -4.64 9.77 -3.38
C TRP A 17 -4.52 8.71 -4.49
N ASN A 18 -5.56 7.92 -4.74
CA ASN A 18 -5.58 6.96 -5.85
C ASN A 18 -5.48 7.69 -7.20
N GLU A 19 -6.37 8.64 -7.47
CA GLU A 19 -6.47 9.26 -8.80
C GLU A 19 -5.37 10.27 -9.10
N LEU A 20 -5.04 11.15 -8.14
CA LEU A 20 -4.13 12.28 -8.37
C LEU A 20 -2.67 11.94 -8.09
N PHE A 21 -2.40 10.83 -7.40
CA PHE A 21 -1.05 10.36 -7.15
C PHE A 21 -0.78 8.99 -7.78
N LEU A 22 -1.43 7.93 -7.29
CA LEU A 22 -1.06 6.57 -7.67
C LEU A 22 -1.28 6.32 -9.18
N HIS A 23 -2.47 6.62 -9.69
CA HIS A 23 -2.80 6.42 -11.11
C HIS A 23 -1.91 7.27 -12.02
N LYS A 24 -1.62 8.53 -11.65
CA LYS A 24 -0.69 9.38 -12.41
C LYS A 24 0.73 8.82 -12.43
N ALA A 25 1.22 8.35 -11.29
CA ALA A 25 2.54 7.74 -11.20
C ALA A 25 2.62 6.47 -12.07
N LEU A 26 1.62 5.60 -11.97
CA LEU A 26 1.56 4.35 -12.75
C LEU A 26 1.43 4.62 -14.25
N SER A 27 0.62 5.60 -14.66
CA SER A 27 0.52 6.03 -16.07
C SER A 27 1.87 6.47 -16.63
N ASN A 28 2.59 7.31 -15.88
CA ASN A 28 3.91 7.78 -16.28
C ASN A 28 4.92 6.62 -16.39
N ILE A 29 4.92 5.69 -15.41
CA ILE A 29 5.79 4.52 -15.43
C ILE A 29 5.45 3.62 -16.61
N TRP A 30 4.16 3.32 -16.83
CA TRP A 30 3.70 2.40 -17.88
C TRP A 30 4.16 2.82 -19.28
N ASN A 31 4.14 4.13 -19.56
CA ASN A 31 4.60 4.69 -20.83
C ASN A 31 6.09 4.45 -21.10
N THR A 32 6.90 4.20 -20.06
CA THR A 32 8.34 3.91 -20.19
C THR A 32 8.67 2.43 -20.36
N ILE A 33 7.73 1.54 -20.03
CA ILE A 33 7.91 0.09 -20.15
C ILE A 33 7.86 -0.28 -21.64
N LYS A 34 8.80 -1.12 -22.08
CA LYS A 34 8.82 -1.67 -23.44
C LYS A 34 7.80 -2.82 -23.57
N PRO A 35 7.26 -3.09 -24.77
CA PRO A 35 6.51 -4.33 -25.03
C PRO A 35 7.30 -5.56 -24.54
N GLY A 36 6.61 -6.48 -23.87
CA GLY A 36 7.20 -7.63 -23.16
C GLY A 36 7.72 -7.35 -21.75
N GLY A 37 7.80 -6.08 -21.31
CA GLY A 37 8.24 -5.68 -19.98
C GLY A 37 7.17 -5.86 -18.90
N TYR A 38 7.59 -5.79 -17.62
CA TYR A 38 6.73 -6.02 -16.47
C TYR A 38 6.72 -4.83 -15.51
N LEU A 39 5.54 -4.56 -14.95
CA LEU A 39 5.32 -3.68 -13.81
C LEU A 39 4.96 -4.55 -12.60
N LEU A 40 5.73 -4.39 -11.52
CA LEU A 40 5.49 -5.06 -10.24
C LEU A 40 5.23 -3.98 -9.18
N VAL A 41 4.06 -4.02 -8.55
CA VAL A 41 3.66 -3.02 -7.54
C VAL A 41 3.46 -3.71 -6.20
N ASN A 42 4.38 -3.51 -5.26
CA ASN A 42 4.20 -3.90 -3.86
C ASN A 42 3.32 -2.86 -3.15
N ILE A 43 2.03 -3.16 -2.99
CA ILE A 43 1.08 -2.28 -2.32
C ILE A 43 -0.14 -3.05 -1.81
N SER A 44 -0.60 -2.69 -0.61
CA SER A 44 -1.82 -3.23 0.00
C SER A 44 -2.82 -2.13 0.33
N ASP A 45 -4.06 -2.52 0.55
CA ASP A 45 -5.03 -1.69 1.26
C ASP A 45 -4.54 -1.36 2.68
N VAL A 46 -5.09 -0.29 3.26
CA VAL A 46 -4.65 0.23 4.55
C VAL A 46 -5.81 0.54 5.49
N ASN A 47 -5.62 0.30 6.79
CA ASN A 47 -6.55 0.76 7.82
C ASN A 47 -6.09 2.14 8.32
N ALA A 48 -6.66 3.19 7.78
CA ALA A 48 -6.24 4.56 8.06
C ALA A 48 -7.41 5.54 8.12
N SER A 49 -7.13 6.74 8.61
CA SER A 49 -8.05 7.87 8.52
C SER A 49 -7.97 8.46 7.11
N SER A 50 -9.11 8.86 6.55
CA SER A 50 -9.20 9.57 5.28
C SER A 50 -10.07 10.79 5.45
N LYS A 51 -9.74 11.91 4.78
CA LYS A 51 -10.59 13.11 4.76
C LYS A 51 -11.99 12.73 4.31
N GLY A 52 -13.00 13.26 5.01
CA GLY A 52 -14.41 12.96 4.76
C GLY A 52 -14.95 11.73 5.49
N LYS A 53 -14.10 10.89 6.11
CA LYS A 53 -14.53 9.76 6.96
C LYS A 53 -14.42 10.12 8.44
N LYS A 54 -15.48 9.83 9.21
CA LYS A 54 -15.55 10.15 10.65
C LYS A 54 -14.67 9.24 11.53
N THR A 55 -14.38 8.03 11.05
CA THR A 55 -13.59 7.03 11.77
C THR A 55 -12.53 6.44 10.84
N LYS A 56 -11.48 5.85 11.44
CA LYS A 56 -10.57 4.96 10.70
C LYS A 56 -11.37 3.82 10.07
N GLY A 57 -10.94 3.41 8.90
CA GLY A 57 -11.55 2.29 8.20
C GLY A 57 -10.60 1.72 7.16
N TRP A 58 -10.98 0.59 6.59
CA TRP A 58 -10.26 0.01 5.47
C TRP A 58 -10.41 0.92 4.25
N LEU A 59 -9.28 1.31 3.69
CA LEU A 59 -9.17 2.17 2.51
C LEU A 59 -8.70 1.29 1.35
N SER A 60 -9.56 1.13 0.34
CA SER A 60 -9.26 0.35 -0.86
C SER A 60 -8.30 1.10 -1.77
N ILE A 61 -7.19 0.45 -2.08
CA ILE A 61 -6.13 0.91 -2.98
C ILE A 61 -5.95 -0.10 -4.11
N CYS A 62 -5.98 -1.40 -3.78
CA CYS A 62 -5.63 -2.46 -4.71
C CYS A 62 -6.63 -2.55 -5.88
N ASP A 63 -7.93 -2.54 -5.60
CA ASP A 63 -8.94 -2.66 -6.65
C ASP A 63 -8.94 -1.44 -7.58
N PRO A 64 -9.00 -0.18 -7.09
CA PRO A 64 -8.92 1.01 -7.95
C PRO A 64 -7.65 1.03 -8.81
N MET A 65 -6.51 0.61 -8.25
CA MET A 65 -5.25 0.53 -8.98
C MET A 65 -5.30 -0.51 -10.10
N ASN A 66 -5.78 -1.72 -9.82
CA ASN A 66 -5.85 -2.79 -10.82
C ASN A 66 -6.88 -2.45 -11.91
N ASP A 67 -8.04 -1.92 -11.53
CA ASP A 67 -9.06 -1.45 -12.47
C ASP A 67 -8.49 -0.37 -13.41
N PHE A 68 -7.68 0.55 -12.87
CA PHE A 68 -7.00 1.56 -13.67
C PHE A 68 -6.00 0.96 -14.67
N LEU A 69 -5.16 0.01 -14.24
CA LEU A 69 -4.19 -0.66 -15.11
C LEU A 69 -4.86 -1.51 -16.20
N ASP A 70 -6.03 -2.09 -15.91
CA ASP A 70 -6.84 -2.85 -16.87
C ASP A 70 -7.39 -1.97 -18.02
N THR A 71 -7.45 -0.65 -17.82
CA THR A 71 -7.89 0.27 -18.89
C THR A 71 -6.88 0.41 -20.03
N PHE A 72 -5.62 0.01 -19.82
CA PHE A 72 -4.58 0.11 -20.84
C PHE A 72 -4.71 -1.03 -21.86
N LYS A 73 -4.86 -0.67 -23.14
CA LYS A 73 -5.07 -1.65 -24.22
C LYS A 73 -3.91 -2.64 -24.40
N ASP A 74 -2.72 -2.26 -23.96
CA ASP A 74 -1.50 -3.04 -24.02
C ASP A 74 -1.09 -3.64 -22.66
N SER A 75 -2.02 -3.73 -21.70
CA SER A 75 -1.77 -4.37 -20.41
C SER A 75 -2.35 -5.78 -20.33
N GLU A 76 -1.66 -6.63 -19.58
CA GLU A 76 -2.06 -7.99 -19.29
C GLU A 76 -1.82 -8.29 -17.81
N TYR A 77 -2.89 -8.58 -17.06
CA TYR A 77 -2.76 -8.98 -15.66
C TYR A 77 -2.13 -10.37 -15.54
N LYS A 78 -1.09 -10.49 -14.72
CA LYS A 78 -0.35 -11.75 -14.52
C LYS A 78 -0.61 -12.40 -13.16
N GLY A 79 -1.36 -11.74 -12.28
CA GLY A 79 -1.66 -12.23 -10.96
C GLY A 79 -1.01 -11.39 -9.85
N CYS A 80 -1.15 -11.91 -8.64
CA CYS A 80 -0.60 -11.32 -7.42
C CYS A 80 0.20 -12.39 -6.68
N VAL A 81 1.39 -12.04 -6.23
CA VAL A 81 2.24 -12.93 -5.43
C VAL A 81 2.44 -12.32 -4.04
N GLY A 82 2.45 -13.17 -3.01
CA GLY A 82 2.82 -12.77 -1.67
C GLY A 82 4.33 -12.66 -1.54
N TYR A 83 4.84 -11.50 -1.18
CA TYR A 83 6.23 -11.31 -0.81
C TYR A 83 6.40 -11.49 0.70
N GLU A 84 6.98 -12.63 1.08
CA GLU A 84 7.29 -12.92 2.47
C GLU A 84 8.32 -11.92 3.01
N MET A 85 7.97 -11.31 4.13
CA MET A 85 8.72 -10.25 4.79
C MET A 85 9.17 -10.72 6.16
N ALA A 86 10.41 -10.38 6.52
CA ALA A 86 10.86 -10.52 7.90
C ALA A 86 9.97 -9.72 8.86
N LYS A 87 9.77 -10.23 10.08
CA LYS A 87 9.05 -9.50 11.13
C LYS A 87 9.71 -8.13 11.34
N ARG A 88 8.96 -7.05 11.09
CA ARG A 88 9.48 -5.69 11.29
C ARG A 88 9.82 -5.50 12.76
N PRO A 89 11.03 -5.03 13.12
CA PRO A 89 11.32 -4.68 14.51
C PRO A 89 10.45 -3.52 14.96
N ASN A 90 10.11 -3.46 16.25
CA ASN A 90 9.33 -2.38 16.85
C ASN A 90 7.93 -2.17 16.23
N CYS A 91 7.27 -3.23 15.74
CA CYS A 91 5.95 -3.12 15.12
C CYS A 91 4.86 -3.67 16.06
N ILE A 92 3.88 -2.82 16.38
CA ILE A 92 2.76 -3.15 17.27
C ILE A 92 1.91 -4.29 16.70
N GLY A 93 1.65 -4.25 15.40
CA GLY A 93 0.74 -5.18 14.72
C GLY A 93 1.24 -6.64 14.66
N VAL A 94 2.55 -6.84 14.82
CA VAL A 94 3.20 -8.16 14.78
C VAL A 94 3.87 -8.53 16.12
N GLY A 95 3.59 -7.76 17.18
CA GLY A 95 4.04 -8.04 18.54
C GLY A 95 5.53 -7.89 18.83
N THR A 96 6.29 -7.25 17.94
CA THR A 96 7.72 -6.96 18.13
C THR A 96 7.98 -5.56 18.73
N ALA A 97 6.91 -4.83 19.05
CA ALA A 97 6.99 -3.54 19.72
C ALA A 97 7.51 -3.68 21.16
N LYS A 98 8.36 -2.74 21.58
CA LYS A 98 8.74 -2.57 22.99
C LYS A 98 7.80 -1.57 23.67
N VAL A 99 7.54 -1.80 24.95
CA VAL A 99 6.88 -0.81 25.81
C VAL A 99 7.81 0.38 26.00
N THR A 100 7.30 1.60 25.80
CA THR A 100 8.05 2.85 26.01
C THR A 100 7.11 3.92 26.55
N GLU A 101 7.63 5.13 26.85
CA GLU A 101 6.83 6.28 27.28
C GLU A 101 5.97 6.89 26.16
N GLU A 102 6.15 6.46 24.90
CA GLU A 102 5.30 6.92 23.79
C GLU A 102 3.84 6.52 24.02
N THR A 103 2.91 7.43 23.70
CA THR A 103 1.48 7.27 23.99
C THR A 103 0.84 6.05 23.32
N ASN A 104 1.39 5.59 22.20
CA ASN A 104 0.98 4.41 21.44
C ASN A 104 1.81 3.14 21.78
N ARG A 105 2.69 3.18 22.78
CA ARG A 105 3.59 2.07 23.17
C ARG A 105 3.34 1.59 24.60
N LYS A 106 2.10 1.70 25.07
CA LYS A 106 1.69 1.15 26.36
C LYS A 106 1.41 -0.36 26.25
N PRO A 107 1.50 -1.13 27.36
CA PRO A 107 1.31 -2.58 27.35
C PRO A 107 -0.01 -3.02 26.69
N GLU A 108 -1.10 -2.28 26.92
CA GLU A 108 -2.43 -2.57 26.38
C GLU A 108 -2.55 -2.45 24.84
N TYR A 109 -1.60 -1.77 24.20
CA TYR A 109 -1.60 -1.59 22.75
C TYR A 109 -0.69 -2.57 22.03
N ILE A 110 0.27 -3.20 22.72
CA ILE A 110 1.19 -4.16 22.11
C ILE A 110 0.44 -5.48 21.92
N LEU A 111 0.23 -5.87 20.65
CA LEU A 111 -0.38 -7.15 20.34
C LEU A 111 0.58 -8.29 20.72
N PRO A 112 0.06 -9.48 21.07
CA PRO A 112 0.90 -10.65 21.28
C PRO A 112 1.72 -10.96 20.02
N ASP A 113 2.91 -11.52 20.21
CA ASP A 113 3.70 -12.02 19.09
C ASP A 113 2.86 -13.04 18.31
N LYS A 114 2.70 -12.78 17.01
CA LYS A 114 1.96 -13.68 16.14
C LYS A 114 2.95 -14.64 15.48
N GLU A 115 2.71 -15.93 15.67
CA GLU A 115 3.34 -16.95 14.83
C GLU A 115 2.75 -16.89 13.42
N GLY A 116 3.63 -16.89 12.41
CA GLY A 116 3.24 -16.79 11.01
C GLY A 116 4.19 -15.92 10.19
N LEU A 117 4.02 -16.02 8.87
CA LEU A 117 4.77 -15.26 7.88
C LEU A 117 3.98 -13.98 7.53
N PHE A 118 4.64 -12.82 7.61
CA PHE A 118 4.06 -11.57 7.14
C PHE A 118 4.30 -11.48 5.63
N GLY A 119 3.26 -11.19 4.85
CA GLY A 119 3.36 -11.07 3.40
C GLY A 119 2.79 -9.73 2.93
N GLU A 120 3.49 -9.06 2.03
CA GLU A 120 2.91 -7.93 1.28
C GLU A 120 2.57 -8.40 -0.15
N PRO A 121 1.40 -8.02 -0.70
CA PRO A 121 1.04 -8.39 -2.06
C PRO A 121 1.84 -7.60 -3.09
N ILE A 122 2.37 -8.30 -4.09
CA ILE A 122 2.96 -7.72 -5.30
C ILE A 122 2.06 -8.03 -6.49
N TRP A 123 1.47 -6.97 -7.04
CA TRP A 123 0.60 -7.04 -8.22
C TRP A 123 1.45 -6.99 -9.50
N ILE A 124 1.24 -7.94 -10.41
CA ILE A 124 2.08 -8.12 -11.60
C ILE A 124 1.27 -7.85 -12.86
N TRP A 125 1.78 -6.92 -13.67
CA TRP A 125 1.23 -6.57 -14.97
C TRP A 125 2.31 -6.66 -16.04
N LYS A 126 1.97 -7.20 -17.20
CA LYS A 126 2.86 -7.27 -18.36
C LYS A 126 2.37 -6.30 -19.42
N LYS A 127 3.29 -5.57 -20.05
CA LYS A 127 3.00 -4.80 -21.25
C LYS A 127 3.13 -5.70 -22.48
N ILE A 128 2.09 -5.80 -23.31
CA ILE A 128 2.08 -6.62 -24.52
C ILE A 128 2.78 -5.89 -25.66
#